data_AF-A0A7J0DYS7-F1
#
_entry.id   AF-A0A7J0DYS7-F1
#
_cell.length_a   1.000
_cell.length_b   1.000
_cell.length_c   1.000
_cell.angle_alpha   90.00
_cell.angle_beta   90.00
_cell.angle_gamma   90.00
#
_symmetry.space_group_name_H-M   'P 1'
#
loop_
_entity.id
_entity.type
_entity.pdbx_description
1 polymer ?
#
loop_
_entity_poly.entity_id
_entity_poly.type
_entity_poly.pdbx_seq_one_letter_code
_entity_poly.pdbx_strand_id
1 'polypeptide(L)'
;MEVFKGFMIPPAPITQFMRLDFDGHLKVYERRASWEAVSDLLSPFPGECGYPMVCGKYGVCSNGQCGCPQEAFKQIDYRHPNLGCSLITPISCNYSQYHSLLELKDTSYFTLNSLPPDNSDLDEKTGLEDCKKTCLENCSCKAAVFSYGWV
;
A
#
# COMPACT_ATOMS: atom_id res chain seq x y z
N MET A 1 22.84 20.51 -9.34
CA MET A 1 21.85 19.41 -9.28
C MET A 1 21.95 18.84 -7.88
N GLU A 2 20.85 18.86 -7.13
CA GLU A 2 20.85 18.35 -5.76
C GLU A 2 20.35 16.90 -5.76
N VAL A 3 20.93 16.08 -4.90
CA VAL A 3 20.54 14.68 -4.76
C VAL A 3 20.07 14.46 -3.34
N PHE A 4 18.82 14.03 -3.19
CA PHE A 4 18.25 13.66 -1.89
C PHE A 4 18.07 12.15 -1.85
N LYS A 5 18.85 11.45 -1.02
CA LYS A 5 18.80 9.98 -0.89
C LYS A 5 18.78 9.23 -2.25
N GLY A 6 19.58 9.69 -3.21
CA GLY A 6 19.67 9.09 -4.56
C GLY A 6 18.67 9.62 -5.58
N PHE A 7 17.67 10.40 -5.17
CA PHE A 7 16.72 11.05 -6.08
C PHE A 7 17.28 12.37 -6.60
N MET A 8 17.20 12.56 -7.92
CA MET A 8 17.61 13.82 -8.56
C MET A 8 16.55 14.90 -8.36
N ILE A 9 16.97 16.04 -7.82
CA ILE A 9 16.11 17.21 -7.67
C ILE A 9 16.44 18.19 -8.81
N PRO A 10 15.44 18.61 -9.62
CA PRO A 10 15.64 19.63 -10.63
C PRO A 10 16.17 20.93 -10.01
N PRO A 11 17.09 21.65 -10.68
CA PRO A 11 17.53 22.96 -10.20
C PRO A 11 16.37 23.96 -10.28
N ALA A 12 16.14 24.71 -9.20
CA ALA A 12 15.16 25.80 -9.17
C ALA A 12 15.83 27.17 -9.41
N PRO A 13 15.20 28.07 -10.17
CA PRO A 13 15.70 29.42 -10.41
C PRO A 13 15.48 30.39 -9.23
N ILE A 14 14.50 30.13 -8.35
CA ILE A 14 14.16 31.00 -7.21
C ILE A 14 14.17 30.23 -5.90
N THR A 15 13.11 29.47 -5.64
CA THR A 15 12.91 28.74 -4.39
C THR A 15 12.12 27.49 -4.71
N GLN A 16 12.51 26.40 -4.06
CA GLN A 16 11.78 25.15 -4.09
C GLN A 16 11.63 24.59 -2.69
N PHE A 17 10.60 23.80 -2.48
CA PHE A 17 10.45 22.99 -1.28
C PHE A 17 9.96 21.61 -1.64
N MET A 18 10.18 20.66 -0.73
CA MET A 18 9.69 19.30 -0.84
C MET A 18 8.55 19.10 0.13
N ARG A 19 7.50 18.38 -0.29
CA ARG A 19 6.36 18.04 0.57
C ARG A 19 5.88 16.63 0.28
N LEU A 20 5.62 15.88 1.35
CA LEU A 20 4.84 14.65 1.28
C LEU A 20 3.36 15.04 1.26
N ASP A 21 2.72 14.84 0.12
CA ASP A 21 1.29 15.11 -0.05
C ASP A 21 0.44 14.01 0.61
N PHE A 22 -0.83 14.31 0.84
CA PHE A 22 -1.78 13.38 1.48
C PHE A 22 -2.06 12.12 0.66
N ASP A 23 -1.75 12.14 -0.63
CA ASP A 23 -1.83 11.00 -1.55
C ASP A 23 -0.60 10.06 -1.44
N GLY A 24 0.38 10.41 -0.60
CA GLY A 24 1.62 9.65 -0.40
C GLY A 24 2.74 10.01 -1.38
N HIS A 25 2.52 10.98 -2.28
CA HIS A 25 3.53 11.43 -3.23
C HIS A 25 4.48 12.43 -2.58
N LEU A 26 5.79 12.24 -2.78
CA LEU A 26 6.81 13.19 -2.33
C LEU A 26 7.19 14.10 -3.50
N LYS A 27 6.53 15.26 -3.56
CA LYS A 27 6.68 16.19 -4.67
C LYS A 27 7.63 17.34 -4.32
N VAL A 28 8.40 17.77 -5.32
CA VAL A 28 9.17 19.01 -5.29
C VAL A 28 8.32 20.09 -5.95
N TYR A 29 8.10 21.17 -5.19
CA TYR A 29 7.36 22.33 -5.61
C TYR A 29 8.32 23.48 -5.89
N GLU A 30 8.23 24.06 -7.08
CA GLU A 30 9.03 25.21 -7.50
C GLU A 30 8.18 26.48 -7.48
N ARG A 31 8.76 27.60 -7.03
CA ARG A 31 8.12 28.90 -7.13
C ARG A 31 8.29 29.48 -8.53
N ARG A 32 7.19 29.54 -9.28
CA ARG A 32 7.05 30.27 -10.55
C ARG A 32 6.04 31.41 -10.35
N ALA A 33 5.08 31.58 -11.26
CA ALA A 33 3.94 32.47 -11.04
C ALA A 33 3.08 31.98 -9.85
N SER A 34 2.93 30.66 -9.73
CA SER A 34 2.35 29.95 -8.59
C SER A 34 3.32 28.86 -8.10
N TRP A 35 2.90 28.09 -7.09
CA TRP A 35 3.62 26.87 -6.71
C TRP A 35 3.23 25.74 -7.66
N GLU A 36 4.21 25.19 -8.36
CA GLU A 36 4.00 24.12 -9.34
C GLU A 36 4.80 22.88 -8.91
N ALA A 37 4.18 21.70 -9.00
CA ALA A 37 4.88 20.44 -8.80
C ALA A 37 5.73 20.14 -10.03
N VAL A 38 7.04 20.13 -9.88
CA VAL A 38 8.00 19.96 -10.99
C VAL A 38 8.68 18.60 -11.02
N SER A 39 8.58 17.86 -9.91
CA SER A 39 9.08 16.49 -9.82
C SER A 39 8.31 15.72 -8.75
N ASP A 40 8.03 14.46 -9.04
CA ASP A 40 7.60 13.49 -8.04
C ASP A 40 8.75 12.50 -7.82
N LEU A 41 9.34 12.57 -6.64
CA LEU A 41 10.56 11.80 -6.36
C LEU A 41 10.26 10.32 -6.22
N LEU A 42 9.06 9.95 -5.77
CA LEU A 42 8.71 8.55 -5.57
C LEU A 42 8.18 7.91 -6.85
N SER A 43 7.65 8.69 -7.80
CA SER A 43 6.98 8.20 -9.02
C SER A 43 7.76 7.18 -9.87
N PRO A 44 9.11 7.18 -9.94
CA PRO A 44 9.85 6.17 -10.72
C PRO A 44 9.70 4.73 -10.23
N PHE A 45 9.26 4.50 -9.00
CA PHE A 45 9.27 3.17 -8.35
C PHE A 45 7.89 2.47 -8.29
N PRO A 46 6.77 3.15 -7.97
CA PRO A 46 5.50 2.48 -7.71
C PRO A 46 4.62 2.27 -8.95
N GLY A 47 4.86 2.94 -10.08
CA GLY A 47 3.85 2.99 -11.15
C GLY A 47 2.49 3.49 -10.64
N GLU A 48 1.39 3.17 -11.33
CA GLU A 48 0.05 3.65 -10.93
C GLU A 48 -0.48 3.00 -9.64
N CYS A 49 0.04 1.84 -9.24
CA CYS A 49 -0.50 1.03 -8.15
C CYS A 49 0.40 0.88 -6.92
N GLY A 50 1.67 1.31 -7.00
CA GLY A 50 2.61 1.10 -5.89
C GLY A 50 2.51 2.15 -4.79
N TYR A 51 1.68 3.19 -4.96
CA TYR A 51 1.36 4.11 -3.87
C TYR A 51 0.31 3.47 -2.94
N PRO A 52 0.53 3.49 -1.61
CA PRO A 52 -0.29 2.74 -0.66
C PRO A 52 -1.75 3.16 -0.58
N MET A 53 -2.09 4.36 -1.05
CA MET A 53 -3.42 4.97 -0.87
C MET A 53 -4.24 5.07 -2.15
N VAL A 54 -3.79 4.50 -3.28
CA VAL A 54 -4.50 4.64 -4.58
C VAL A 54 -5.94 4.13 -4.51
N CYS A 55 -6.18 2.99 -3.87
CA CYS A 55 -7.48 2.32 -3.87
C CYS A 55 -8.22 2.30 -2.53
N GLY A 56 -7.75 3.05 -1.55
CA GLY A 56 -8.39 3.08 -0.23
C GLY A 56 -8.39 1.72 0.48
N LYS A 57 -9.16 1.63 1.56
CA LYS A 57 -9.16 0.46 2.45
C LYS A 57 -9.71 -0.79 1.74
N TYR A 58 -9.01 -1.92 1.85
CA TYR A 58 -9.35 -3.20 1.22
C TYR A 58 -9.51 -3.16 -0.32
N GLY A 59 -9.14 -2.06 -0.98
CA GLY A 59 -9.13 -1.96 -2.43
C GLY A 59 -7.86 -2.57 -3.01
N VAL A 60 -8.01 -3.20 -4.18
CA VAL A 60 -6.90 -3.74 -4.97
C VAL A 60 -6.74 -2.90 -6.22
N CYS A 61 -5.50 -2.46 -6.48
CA CYS A 61 -5.16 -1.71 -7.68
C CYS A 61 -4.70 -2.65 -8.80
N SER A 62 -5.23 -2.46 -10.00
CA SER A 62 -4.79 -3.14 -11.21
C SER A 62 -4.80 -2.14 -12.37
N ASN A 63 -3.63 -1.87 -12.96
CA ASN A 63 -3.46 -0.88 -14.05
C ASN A 63 -4.15 0.48 -13.74
N GLY A 64 -3.90 1.00 -12.54
CA GLY A 64 -4.46 2.27 -12.07
C GLY A 64 -5.96 2.25 -11.72
N GLN A 65 -6.64 1.11 -11.90
CA GLN A 65 -8.04 0.94 -11.56
C GLN A 65 -8.21 0.23 -10.22
N CYS A 66 -9.18 0.70 -9.43
CA CYS A 66 -9.47 0.14 -8.12
C CYS A 66 -10.67 -0.79 -8.18
N GLY A 67 -10.52 -1.96 -7.56
CA GLY A 67 -11.58 -2.95 -7.40
C GLY A 67 -11.58 -3.57 -6.00
N CYS A 68 -12.63 -4.32 -5.70
CA CYS A 68 -12.75 -5.08 -4.46
C CYS A 68 -12.52 -6.56 -4.74
N PRO A 69 -11.88 -7.30 -3.82
CA PRO A 69 -11.91 -8.75 -3.86
C PRO A 69 -13.36 -9.25 -3.84
N GLN A 70 -13.71 -10.14 -4.76
CA GLN A 70 -15.07 -10.67 -4.85
C GLN A 70 -15.43 -11.50 -3.61
N GLU A 71 -16.71 -11.84 -3.47
CA GLU A 71 -17.28 -12.72 -2.42
C GLU A 71 -17.43 -12.11 -1.02
N ALA A 72 -16.40 -11.43 -0.48
CA ALA A 72 -16.41 -10.94 0.91
C ALA A 72 -16.46 -9.41 1.04
N PHE A 73 -16.20 -8.67 -0.04
CA PHE A 73 -16.10 -7.21 -0.04
C PHE A 73 -17.01 -6.57 -1.07
N LYS A 74 -17.48 -5.37 -0.74
CA LYS A 74 -18.25 -4.51 -1.64
C LYS A 74 -17.66 -3.11 -1.68
N GLN A 75 -17.77 -2.47 -2.83
CA GLN A 75 -17.33 -1.10 -3.01
C GLN A 75 -18.13 -0.15 -2.13
N ILE A 76 -17.48 0.83 -1.52
CA ILE A 76 -18.16 1.84 -0.69
C ILE A 76 -19.02 2.75 -1.59
N ASP A 77 -18.44 3.20 -2.71
CA ASP A 77 -19.12 3.97 -3.74
C ASP A 77 -18.65 3.52 -5.13
N TYR A 78 -19.58 2.99 -5.93
CA TYR A 78 -19.32 2.55 -7.30
C TYR A 78 -18.83 3.67 -8.22
N ARG A 79 -19.18 4.93 -7.92
CA ARG A 79 -18.75 6.10 -8.69
C ARG A 79 -17.35 6.57 -8.31
N HIS A 80 -16.88 6.22 -7.11
CA HIS A 80 -15.56 6.61 -6.60
C HIS A 80 -14.81 5.37 -6.06
N PRO A 81 -14.29 4.50 -6.96
CA PRO A 81 -13.60 3.26 -6.57
C PRO A 81 -12.38 3.45 -5.66
N ASN A 82 -11.73 4.60 -5.73
CA ASN A 82 -10.60 4.97 -4.91
C ASN A 82 -10.94 5.17 -3.42
N LEU A 83 -12.23 5.28 -3.06
CA LEU A 83 -12.65 5.28 -1.65
C LEU A 83 -12.47 3.89 -0.99
N GLY A 84 -12.33 2.85 -1.81
CA GLY A 84 -12.10 1.48 -1.38
C GLY A 84 -13.36 0.69 -1.10
N CYS A 85 -13.19 -0.32 -0.26
CA CYS A 85 -14.14 -1.40 -0.07
C CYS A 85 -14.50 -1.56 1.41
N SER A 86 -15.64 -2.21 1.64
CA SER A 86 -16.14 -2.59 2.96
C SER A 86 -16.41 -4.09 2.97
N LEU A 87 -16.27 -4.71 4.14
CA LEU A 87 -16.68 -6.10 4.34
C LEU A 87 -18.20 -6.20 4.17
N ILE A 88 -18.67 -7.23 3.46
CA ILE A 88 -20.10 -7.55 3.37
C ILE A 88 -20.61 -7.99 4.74
N THR A 89 -19.83 -8.84 5.41
CA THR A 89 -20.09 -9.31 6.77
C THR A 89 -18.97 -8.80 7.70
N PRO A 90 -19.27 -7.92 8.67
CA PRO A 90 -18.28 -7.47 9.63
C PRO A 90 -17.70 -8.61 10.46
N ILE A 91 -16.38 -8.60 10.66
CA ILE A 91 -15.69 -9.54 11.55
C ILE A 91 -15.92 -9.17 13.02
N SER A 92 -15.97 -10.17 13.90
CA SER A 92 -16.10 -9.98 15.35
C SER A 92 -15.41 -11.11 16.10
N CYS A 93 -14.70 -10.79 17.18
CA CYS A 93 -13.99 -11.79 17.99
C CYS A 93 -14.94 -12.86 18.59
N ASN A 94 -16.23 -12.56 18.77
CA ASN A 94 -17.22 -13.53 19.27
C ASN A 94 -17.48 -14.70 18.30
N TYR A 95 -17.11 -14.53 17.04
CA TYR A 95 -17.34 -15.47 15.94
C TYR A 95 -16.03 -15.86 15.23
N SER A 96 -14.90 -15.75 15.94
CA SER A 96 -13.56 -15.99 15.37
C SER A 96 -13.39 -17.39 14.79
N GLN A 97 -14.10 -18.38 15.32
CA GLN A 97 -14.12 -19.75 14.81
C GLN A 97 -14.69 -19.88 13.39
N TYR A 98 -15.43 -18.87 12.91
CA TYR A 98 -15.99 -18.83 11.56
C TYR A 98 -15.21 -17.89 10.62
N HIS A 99 -14.18 -17.21 11.14
CA HIS A 99 -13.34 -16.37 10.30
C HIS A 99 -12.53 -17.25 9.33
N SER A 100 -12.38 -16.73 8.12
CA SER A 100 -11.56 -17.33 7.07
C SER A 100 -10.73 -16.26 6.39
N LEU A 101 -9.66 -16.68 5.72
CA LEU A 101 -8.82 -15.81 4.92
C LEU A 101 -9.18 -15.97 3.45
N LEU A 102 -9.36 -14.84 2.76
CA LEU A 102 -9.51 -14.81 1.31
C LEU A 102 -8.11 -14.70 0.68
N GLU A 103 -7.74 -15.69 -0.13
CA GLU A 103 -6.45 -15.68 -0.82
C GLU A 103 -6.48 -14.74 -2.03
N LEU A 104 -5.53 -13.80 -2.08
CA LEU A 104 -5.31 -12.94 -3.24
C LEU A 104 -4.05 -13.42 -3.99
N LYS A 105 -4.22 -13.79 -5.25
CA LYS A 105 -3.13 -14.23 -6.13
C LYS A 105 -2.65 -13.07 -6.99
N ASP A 106 -1.37 -13.12 -7.37
CA ASP A 106 -0.73 -12.12 -8.25
C ASP A 106 -0.83 -10.68 -7.74
N THR A 107 -0.89 -10.50 -6.43
CA THR A 107 -0.95 -9.18 -5.76
C THR A 107 0.32 -8.90 -4.99
N SER A 108 0.87 -7.69 -5.16
CA SER A 108 1.95 -7.16 -4.34
C SER A 108 1.42 -6.21 -3.27
N TYR A 109 2.07 -6.16 -2.10
CA TYR A 109 1.77 -5.18 -1.07
C TYR A 109 2.97 -4.25 -0.88
N PHE A 110 2.73 -2.94 -0.82
CA PHE A 110 3.79 -1.92 -0.86
C PHE A 110 4.82 -2.05 0.28
N THR A 111 4.46 -2.62 1.44
CA THR A 111 5.42 -2.81 2.52
C THR A 111 6.39 -3.94 2.25
N LEU A 112 6.04 -4.96 1.44
CA LEU A 112 6.96 -6.05 1.10
C LEU A 112 8.21 -5.54 0.38
N ASN A 113 8.05 -4.50 -0.44
CA ASN A 113 9.16 -3.86 -1.16
C ASN A 113 9.98 -2.91 -0.28
N SER A 114 9.48 -2.60 0.92
CA SER A 114 10.05 -1.61 1.84
C SER A 114 10.69 -2.24 3.09
N LEU A 115 10.61 -3.57 3.23
CA LEU A 115 11.19 -4.27 4.37
C LEU A 115 12.72 -4.14 4.33
N PRO A 116 13.37 -3.72 5.43
CA PRO A 116 14.81 -3.78 5.54
C PRO A 116 15.29 -5.23 5.35
N PRO A 117 16.49 -5.47 4.80
CA PRO A 117 17.07 -6.81 4.77
C PRO A 117 17.33 -7.40 6.16
N ASP A 118 17.30 -6.55 7.19
CA ASP A 118 17.35 -6.96 8.61
C ASP A 118 15.92 -7.25 9.07
N ASN A 119 15.54 -8.52 8.95
CA ASN A 119 14.19 -9.10 9.07
C ASN A 119 13.58 -9.04 10.48
N SER A 120 13.72 -7.95 11.25
CA SER A 120 13.32 -7.94 12.66
C SER A 120 11.80 -7.99 12.91
N ASP A 121 10.99 -7.55 11.93
CA ASP A 121 9.53 -7.55 12.00
C ASP A 121 8.87 -8.77 11.33
N LEU A 122 9.66 -9.57 10.59
CA LEU A 122 9.21 -10.84 10.03
C LEU A 122 9.66 -11.96 10.96
N ASP A 123 8.71 -12.66 11.56
CA ASP A 123 9.03 -13.84 12.36
C ASP A 123 9.64 -14.89 11.42
N GLU A 124 10.98 -15.02 11.46
CA GLU A 124 11.84 -15.73 10.50
C GLU A 124 11.62 -17.26 10.48
N LYS A 125 10.51 -17.74 11.06
CA LYS A 125 10.29 -19.15 11.41
C LYS A 125 8.90 -19.72 11.11
N THR A 126 8.06 -19.08 10.31
CA THR A 126 6.74 -19.65 9.98
C THR A 126 6.60 -19.99 8.50
N GLY A 127 6.06 -21.18 8.20
CA GLY A 127 5.57 -21.49 6.87
C GLY A 127 4.26 -20.74 6.58
N LEU A 128 3.84 -20.70 5.31
CA LEU A 128 2.59 -20.05 4.90
C LEU A 128 1.37 -20.49 5.75
N GLU A 129 1.25 -21.78 6.03
CA GLU A 129 0.13 -22.33 6.80
C GLU A 129 0.18 -21.92 8.28
N ASP A 130 1.37 -21.82 8.86
CA ASP A 130 1.51 -21.33 10.23
C ASP A 130 1.16 -19.84 10.31
N CYS A 131 1.59 -19.04 9.32
CA CYS A 131 1.24 -17.63 9.22
C CYS A 131 -0.29 -17.41 9.13
N LYS A 132 -0.97 -18.22 8.30
CA LYS A 132 -2.44 -18.24 8.23
C LYS A 132 -3.06 -18.61 9.57
N LYS A 133 -2.58 -19.68 10.20
CA LYS A 133 -3.09 -20.17 11.49
C LYS A 133 -2.93 -19.12 12.60
N THR A 134 -1.75 -18.53 12.75
CA THR A 134 -1.49 -17.49 13.75
C THR A 134 -2.40 -16.28 13.55
N CYS A 135 -2.64 -15.87 12.30
CA CYS A 135 -3.60 -14.79 12.02
C CYS A 135 -5.03 -15.18 12.43
N LEU A 136 -5.48 -16.38 12.09
CA LEU A 136 -6.83 -16.85 12.43
C LEU A 136 -7.05 -17.01 13.94
N GLU A 137 -6.02 -17.39 14.70
CA GLU A 137 -6.07 -17.48 16.16
C GLU A 137 -6.10 -16.09 16.84
N ASN A 138 -5.60 -15.06 16.18
CA ASN A 138 -5.65 -13.68 16.67
C ASN A 138 -6.84 -12.92 16.08
N CYS A 139 -7.89 -12.72 16.88
CA CYS A 139 -9.12 -12.08 16.39
C CYS A 139 -8.96 -10.61 15.95
N SER A 140 -7.85 -9.95 16.28
CA SER A 140 -7.51 -8.61 15.77
C SER A 140 -6.81 -8.63 14.41
N CYS A 141 -6.29 -9.79 13.99
CA CYS A 141 -5.66 -9.97 12.69
C CYS A 141 -6.70 -9.91 11.57
N LYS A 142 -6.37 -9.25 10.46
CA LYS A 142 -7.27 -9.05 9.32
C LYS A 142 -6.69 -9.53 7.99
N ALA A 143 -5.38 -9.71 7.93
CA ALA A 143 -4.66 -10.15 6.76
C ALA A 143 -3.35 -10.80 7.21
N ALA A 144 -2.92 -11.80 6.46
CA ALA A 144 -1.61 -12.41 6.57
C ALA A 144 -0.89 -12.20 5.23
N VAL A 145 0.36 -11.79 5.28
CA VAL A 145 1.19 -11.59 4.09
C VAL A 145 2.41 -12.49 4.23
N PHE A 146 2.65 -13.31 3.22
CA PHE A 146 3.75 -14.25 3.19
C PHE A 146 4.64 -13.94 1.99
N SER A 147 5.94 -13.77 2.24
CA SER A 147 6.94 -13.60 1.20
C SER A 147 7.91 -14.75 1.30
N TYR A 148 8.17 -15.43 0.19
CA TYR A 148 9.33 -16.30 0.10
C TYR A 148 10.56 -15.39 0.13
N GLY A 149 11.38 -15.47 1.16
CA GLY A 149 12.65 -14.76 1.19
C GLY A 149 13.43 -15.10 -0.09
N TRP A 150 13.81 -14.08 -0.85
CA TRP A 150 14.78 -14.26 -1.92
C TRP A 150 16.12 -14.54 -1.26
N VAL A 151 16.58 -15.79 -1.34
CA VAL A 151 17.98 -16.15 -1.05
C VAL A 151 18.83 -15.78 -2.26
#